data_AF-A0A0C2IRB3-F1
#
_entry.id   AF-A0A0C2IRB3-F1
#
_cell.length_a   1.000
_cell.length_b   1.000
_cell.length_c   1.000
_cell.angle_alpha   90.00
_cell.angle_beta   90.00
_cell.angle_gamma   90.00
#
_symmetry.space_group_name_H-M   'P 1'
#
loop_
_entity.id
_entity.type
_entity.pdbx_description
1 polymer ?
#
loop_
_entity_poly.entity_id
_entity_poly.type
_entity_poly.pdbx_seq_one_letter_code
_entity_poly.pdbx_strand_id
1 'polypeptide(L)'
;MHGVKSMSPLSIFGSLLLVQTTMNLTVQEGEFPVKGDKLTGKIEITVDLMVRTIRCLVKDSSYFMICSAWGYYDSMWKCVQLSVEPGQQILKTDVKKFYDRVWDAENHKSVSPFHTDIFNSFITLVKSRMTLVSLRNQWQTVLMSVAAKQNLSDYQYFTTFCYYNLILDLFSGPIINAETLYDYVKDLRTARNRGDKSALEGNQKHARQSRSGLVSSLIFVNNAMRRNKVGDIITLLPKLMEIQLGMFPTIQEIKKAIMECVLIALEQIKLLYRDSQFLGAEEVIRHMKFDPIERMIEGTASTRVDKPKAVSSIPAKRQ
;
A
#
# COMPACT_ATOMS: atom_id res chain seq x y z
N MET A 1 42.67 -45.31 26.99
CA MET A 1 42.95 -44.65 25.69
C MET A 1 41.91 -45.14 24.69
N HIS A 2 40.87 -44.35 24.45
CA HIS A 2 39.83 -44.69 23.46
C HIS A 2 40.04 -43.82 22.22
N GLY A 3 40.30 -44.50 21.09
CA GLY A 3 40.55 -43.86 19.80
C GLY A 3 39.26 -43.31 19.20
N VAL A 4 39.24 -42.01 18.91
CA VAL A 4 38.19 -41.35 18.16
C VAL A 4 38.37 -41.71 16.69
N LYS A 5 37.41 -42.44 16.11
CA LYS A 5 37.36 -42.70 14.67
C LYS A 5 37.00 -41.41 13.93
N SER A 6 37.88 -40.95 13.03
CA SER A 6 37.58 -39.81 12.17
C SER A 6 36.51 -40.19 11.15
N MET A 7 35.37 -39.49 11.16
CA MET A 7 34.36 -39.63 10.11
C MET A 7 34.86 -39.02 8.80
N SER A 8 34.58 -39.69 7.68
CA SER A 8 35.01 -39.20 6.36
C SER A 8 34.14 -38.01 5.93
N PRO A 9 34.71 -37.04 5.19
CA PRO A 9 33.95 -35.89 4.69
C PRO A 9 32.71 -36.28 3.88
N LEU A 10 32.75 -37.42 3.17
CA LEU A 10 31.64 -37.94 2.39
C LEU A 10 30.43 -38.36 3.25
N SER A 11 30.64 -38.85 4.48
CA SER A 11 29.51 -39.19 5.36
C SER A 11 28.82 -37.93 5.91
N ILE A 12 29.54 -36.83 6.06
CA ILE A 12 29.00 -35.55 6.53
C ILE A 12 28.11 -34.93 5.44
N PHE A 13 28.58 -34.92 4.18
CA PHE A 13 27.78 -34.40 3.06
C PHE A 13 26.54 -35.25 2.78
N GLY A 14 26.65 -36.59 2.85
CA GLY A 14 25.49 -37.48 2.71
C GLY A 14 24.42 -37.25 3.78
N SER A 15 24.84 -37.02 5.03
CA SER A 15 23.93 -36.75 6.16
C SER A 15 23.24 -35.39 6.02
N LEU A 16 23.95 -34.36 5.55
CA LEU A 16 23.38 -33.02 5.32
C LEU A 16 22.38 -33.01 4.16
N LEU A 17 22.65 -33.75 3.09
CA LEU A 17 21.71 -33.88 1.96
C LEU A 17 20.45 -34.67 2.38
N LEU A 18 20.61 -35.70 3.22
CA LEU A 18 19.49 -36.45 3.80
C LEU A 18 18.66 -35.60 4.77
N VAL A 19 19.28 -34.74 5.58
CA VAL A 19 18.56 -33.79 6.44
C VAL A 19 17.85 -32.72 5.61
N GLN A 20 18.46 -32.18 4.55
CA GLN A 20 17.80 -31.21 3.65
C GLN A 20 16.65 -31.84 2.85
N THR A 21 16.81 -33.08 2.39
CA THR A 21 15.74 -33.79 1.66
C THR A 21 14.63 -34.25 2.60
N THR A 22 14.93 -34.70 3.82
CA THR A 22 13.88 -35.06 4.82
C THR A 22 13.18 -33.83 5.41
N MET A 23 13.87 -32.70 5.60
CA MET A 23 13.22 -31.42 5.95
C MET A 23 12.31 -30.91 4.83
N ASN A 24 12.65 -31.14 3.56
CA ASN A 24 11.77 -30.82 2.43
C ASN A 24 10.61 -31.82 2.23
N LEU A 25 10.64 -33.00 2.86
CA LEU A 25 9.65 -34.07 2.67
C LEU A 25 8.72 -34.32 3.88
N THR A 26 8.92 -33.68 5.04
CA THR A 26 8.13 -33.98 6.25
C THR A 26 7.62 -32.78 7.04
N VAL A 27 7.42 -31.64 6.39
CA VAL A 27 6.54 -30.61 6.95
C VAL A 27 5.34 -30.42 6.01
N GLN A 28 4.30 -31.24 6.20
CA GLN A 28 2.94 -30.82 5.87
C GLN A 28 2.61 -29.64 6.78
N GLU A 29 3.04 -28.45 6.36
CA GLU A 29 3.07 -27.24 7.19
C GLU A 29 1.67 -26.62 7.30
N GLY A 30 0.75 -27.35 7.94
CA GLY A 30 -0.59 -26.93 8.37
C GLY A 30 -1.53 -26.39 7.28
N GLU A 31 -1.80 -27.24 6.31
CA GLU A 31 -3.02 -27.15 5.50
C GLU A 31 -4.24 -27.46 6.37
N PHE A 32 -5.37 -26.78 6.13
CA PHE A 32 -6.66 -27.13 6.70
C PHE A 32 -6.96 -28.59 6.34
N PRO A 33 -7.35 -29.43 7.31
CA PRO A 33 -7.74 -30.80 7.03
C PRO A 33 -9.11 -30.80 6.34
N VAL A 34 -9.14 -30.52 5.04
CA VAL A 34 -10.36 -30.67 4.25
C VAL A 34 -10.53 -32.16 3.95
N LYS A 35 -11.45 -32.82 4.67
CA LYS A 35 -11.83 -34.22 4.38
C LYS A 35 -12.69 -34.25 3.10
N GLY A 36 -12.11 -34.72 2.01
CA GLY A 36 -12.78 -34.96 0.72
C GLY A 36 -11.89 -35.77 -0.24
N ASP A 37 -12.47 -36.78 -0.88
CA ASP A 37 -11.81 -37.91 -1.57
C ASP A 37 -11.12 -37.61 -2.93
N LYS A 38 -10.61 -36.39 -3.17
CA LYS A 38 -10.00 -36.05 -4.47
C LYS A 38 -8.57 -35.53 -4.35
N LEU A 39 -7.63 -36.46 -4.45
CA LEU A 39 -6.17 -36.27 -4.50
C LEU A 39 -5.66 -35.35 -5.63
N THR A 40 -6.51 -34.93 -6.57
CA THR A 40 -6.15 -34.01 -7.68
C THR A 40 -6.81 -32.63 -7.61
N GLY A 41 -7.66 -32.36 -6.60
CA GLY A 41 -8.38 -31.07 -6.45
C GLY A 41 -8.04 -30.28 -5.17
N LYS A 42 -7.07 -30.76 -4.39
CA LYS A 42 -6.80 -30.24 -3.04
C LYS A 42 -6.36 -28.77 -3.01
N ILE A 43 -5.56 -28.34 -3.99
CA ILE A 43 -5.09 -26.94 -4.11
C ILE A 43 -6.24 -26.00 -4.47
N GLU A 44 -7.10 -26.39 -5.41
CA GLU A 44 -8.26 -25.56 -5.82
C GLU A 44 -9.25 -25.37 -4.66
N ILE A 45 -9.48 -26.42 -3.86
CA ILE A 45 -10.36 -26.39 -2.68
C ILE A 45 -9.79 -25.45 -1.60
N THR A 46 -8.48 -25.51 -1.33
CA THR A 46 -7.84 -24.62 -0.35
C THR A 46 -7.90 -23.15 -0.80
N VAL A 47 -7.58 -22.88 -2.07
CA VAL A 47 -7.63 -21.51 -2.61
C VAL A 47 -9.04 -20.92 -2.50
N ASP A 48 -10.06 -21.66 -2.95
CA ASP A 48 -11.44 -21.18 -2.94
C ASP A 48 -11.96 -20.97 -1.51
N LEU A 49 -11.67 -21.91 -0.59
CA LEU A 49 -12.00 -21.76 0.83
C LEU A 49 -11.36 -20.50 1.43
N MET A 50 -10.07 -20.27 1.19
CA MET A 50 -9.36 -19.09 1.73
C MET A 50 -9.92 -17.79 1.15
N VAL A 51 -10.15 -17.74 -0.17
CA VAL A 51 -10.74 -16.56 -0.83
C VAL A 51 -12.15 -16.26 -0.32
N ARG A 52 -13.01 -17.28 -0.17
CA ARG A 52 -14.36 -17.12 0.39
C ARG A 52 -14.31 -16.63 1.83
N THR A 53 -13.40 -17.18 2.64
CA THR A 53 -13.22 -16.77 4.04
C THR A 53 -12.77 -15.31 4.14
N ILE A 54 -11.75 -14.90 3.37
CA ILE A 54 -11.30 -13.51 3.33
C ILE A 54 -12.43 -12.59 2.87
N ARG A 55 -13.16 -12.97 1.81
CA ARG A 55 -14.30 -12.18 1.30
C ARG A 55 -15.39 -12.01 2.36
N CYS A 56 -15.72 -13.06 3.10
CA CYS A 56 -16.66 -13.01 4.20
C CYS A 56 -16.19 -12.01 5.28
N LEU A 57 -14.92 -12.10 5.68
CA LEU A 57 -14.35 -11.24 6.71
C LEU A 57 -14.30 -9.76 6.29
N VAL A 58 -14.01 -9.48 5.02
CA VAL A 58 -14.04 -8.13 4.46
C VAL A 58 -15.46 -7.55 4.51
N LYS A 59 -16.50 -8.36 4.25
CA LYS A 59 -17.91 -7.95 4.29
C LYS A 59 -18.43 -7.72 5.71
N ASP A 60 -18.02 -8.53 6.69
CA ASP A 60 -18.49 -8.46 8.09
C ASP A 60 -17.85 -7.28 8.86
N SER A 61 -17.43 -6.22 8.18
CA SER A 61 -16.86 -4.96 8.73
C SER A 61 -15.52 -5.09 9.47
N SER A 62 -14.76 -6.16 9.22
CA SER A 62 -13.49 -6.45 9.91
C SER A 62 -12.24 -6.17 9.07
N TYR A 63 -12.33 -5.45 7.94
CA TYR A 63 -11.17 -5.22 7.05
C TYR A 63 -9.91 -4.76 7.79
N PHE A 64 -10.03 -3.72 8.62
CA PHE A 64 -8.91 -3.22 9.44
C PHE A 64 -8.49 -4.21 10.54
N MET A 65 -9.43 -5.00 11.07
CA MET A 65 -9.17 -5.96 12.16
C MET A 65 -8.39 -7.18 11.68
N ILE A 66 -8.65 -7.69 10.46
CA ILE A 66 -7.97 -8.88 9.90
C ILE A 66 -6.46 -8.65 9.82
N CYS A 67 -6.03 -7.49 9.31
CA CYS A 67 -4.62 -7.20 9.03
C CYS A 67 -3.91 -6.41 10.14
N SER A 68 -4.60 -6.11 11.23
CA SER A 68 -4.00 -5.48 12.41
C SER A 68 -3.70 -6.47 13.51
N ALA A 69 -4.01 -7.75 13.30
CA ALA A 69 -4.10 -8.81 14.30
C ALA A 69 -5.32 -8.71 15.24
N TRP A 70 -5.99 -7.58 15.47
CA TRP A 70 -6.91 -7.41 16.63
C TRP A 70 -8.17 -8.28 16.58
N GLY A 71 -8.29 -9.22 17.54
CA GLY A 71 -9.57 -9.66 18.10
C GLY A 71 -10.62 -10.23 17.15
N TYR A 72 -10.22 -10.76 15.99
CA TYR A 72 -11.15 -11.17 14.92
C TYR A 72 -11.36 -12.69 14.82
N TYR A 73 -10.97 -13.45 15.86
CA TYR A 73 -11.09 -14.91 15.88
C TYR A 73 -12.54 -15.39 15.70
N ASP A 74 -13.51 -14.78 16.40
CA ASP A 74 -14.91 -15.21 16.29
C ASP A 74 -15.47 -14.95 14.89
N SER A 75 -15.12 -13.80 14.28
CA SER A 75 -15.46 -13.50 12.89
C SER A 75 -14.78 -14.48 11.93
N MET A 76 -13.51 -14.84 12.17
CA MET A 76 -12.80 -15.85 11.37
C MET A 76 -13.47 -17.21 11.48
N TRP A 77 -13.79 -17.66 12.69
CA TRP A 77 -14.53 -18.90 12.94
C TRP A 77 -15.84 -18.93 12.16
N LYS A 78 -16.68 -17.90 12.33
CA LYS A 78 -17.95 -17.77 11.61
C LYS A 78 -17.75 -17.80 10.08
N CYS A 79 -16.79 -17.05 9.56
CA CYS A 79 -16.54 -16.99 8.12
C CYS A 79 -16.00 -18.28 7.54
N VAL A 80 -15.15 -19.02 8.26
CA VAL A 80 -14.71 -20.36 7.84
C VAL A 80 -15.92 -21.29 7.74
N GLN A 81 -16.79 -21.32 8.77
CA GLN A 81 -17.99 -22.17 8.77
C GLN A 81 -18.98 -21.81 7.65
N LEU A 82 -19.05 -20.55 7.24
CA LEU A 82 -19.88 -20.13 6.11
C LEU A 82 -19.25 -20.41 4.74
N SER A 83 -17.94 -20.67 4.69
CA SER A 83 -17.18 -20.83 3.45
C SER A 83 -16.93 -22.29 3.07
N VAL A 84 -17.07 -23.23 4.01
CA VAL A 84 -16.93 -24.68 3.75
C VAL A 84 -18.06 -25.21 2.88
N GLU A 85 -17.78 -26.27 2.11
CA GLU A 85 -18.79 -26.92 1.28
C GLU A 85 -19.77 -27.75 2.14
N PRO A 86 -21.01 -27.97 1.66
CA PRO A 86 -21.94 -28.86 2.34
C PRO A 86 -21.34 -30.23 2.63
N GLY A 87 -21.43 -30.68 3.89
CA GLY A 87 -20.89 -31.96 4.34
C GLY A 87 -19.43 -31.91 4.83
N GLN A 88 -18.72 -30.80 4.61
CA GLN A 88 -17.42 -30.56 5.24
C GLN A 88 -17.60 -29.96 6.64
N GLN A 89 -16.77 -30.38 7.59
CA GLN A 89 -16.70 -29.78 8.91
C GLN A 89 -15.26 -29.46 9.23
N ILE A 90 -15.00 -28.20 9.61
CA ILE A 90 -13.71 -27.75 10.13
C ILE A 90 -13.88 -27.52 11.62
N LEU A 91 -13.01 -28.12 12.43
CA LEU A 91 -13.10 -28.01 13.89
C LEU A 91 -12.69 -26.61 14.35
N LYS A 92 -13.33 -26.15 15.44
CA LYS A 92 -13.02 -24.85 16.06
C LYS A 92 -11.55 -24.75 16.51
N THR A 93 -10.96 -25.86 16.94
CA THR A 93 -9.55 -25.98 17.30
C THR A 93 -8.61 -25.77 16.11
N ASP A 94 -9.00 -26.19 14.91
CA ASP A 94 -8.18 -26.04 13.71
C ASP A 94 -8.19 -24.59 13.23
N VAL A 95 -9.36 -23.94 13.27
CA VAL A 95 -9.47 -22.50 13.00
C VAL A 95 -8.71 -21.68 14.04
N LYS A 96 -8.67 -22.11 15.31
CA LYS A 96 -7.88 -21.42 16.34
C LYS A 96 -6.39 -21.51 16.07
N LYS A 97 -5.88 -22.70 15.74
CA LYS A 97 -4.47 -22.88 15.34
C LYS A 97 -4.12 -22.04 14.11
N PHE A 98 -5.01 -22.01 13.12
CA PHE A 98 -4.86 -21.18 11.94
C PHE A 98 -4.81 -19.68 12.30
N TYR A 99 -5.77 -19.20 13.10
CA TYR A 99 -5.80 -17.83 13.60
C TYR A 99 -4.51 -17.45 14.33
N ASP A 100 -4.01 -18.32 15.21
CA ASP A 100 -2.79 -18.06 15.98
C ASP A 100 -1.56 -17.91 15.09
N ARG A 101 -1.48 -18.67 13.99
CA ARG A 101 -0.41 -18.51 13.00
C ARG A 101 -0.51 -17.20 12.24
N VAL A 102 -1.71 -16.81 11.81
CA VAL A 102 -1.91 -15.51 11.13
C VAL A 102 -1.59 -14.36 12.10
N TRP A 103 -2.06 -14.45 13.35
CA TRP A 103 -1.78 -13.49 14.41
C TRP A 103 -0.27 -13.36 14.64
N ASP A 104 0.46 -14.47 14.78
CA ASP A 104 1.90 -14.45 15.01
C ASP A 104 2.65 -13.82 13.83
N ALA A 105 2.31 -14.20 12.59
CA ALA A 105 2.91 -13.64 11.38
C ALA A 105 2.63 -12.14 11.24
N GLU A 106 1.42 -11.68 11.55
CA GLU A 106 1.05 -10.26 11.47
C GLU A 106 1.59 -9.42 12.64
N ASN A 107 1.94 -10.02 13.79
CA ASN A 107 2.63 -9.27 14.87
C ASN A 107 4.13 -9.10 14.60
N HIS A 108 4.73 -10.02 13.87
CA HIS A 108 6.14 -9.98 13.49
C HIS A 108 6.33 -9.50 12.04
N LYS A 109 5.63 -8.39 11.67
CA LYS A 109 5.61 -7.88 10.30
C LYS A 109 7.03 -7.68 9.75
N SER A 110 7.34 -8.45 8.73
CA SER A 110 8.52 -8.31 7.89
C SER A 110 8.08 -8.21 6.43
N VAL A 111 9.02 -7.89 5.54
CA VAL A 111 8.79 -7.96 4.09
C VAL A 111 8.32 -9.37 3.75
N SER A 112 7.12 -9.47 3.18
CA SER A 112 6.56 -10.75 2.75
C SER A 112 7.52 -11.44 1.77
N PRO A 113 7.74 -12.76 1.89
CA PRO A 113 8.53 -13.51 0.91
C PRO A 113 7.94 -13.42 -0.51
N PHE A 114 6.64 -13.07 -0.63
CA PHE A 114 5.93 -12.90 -1.89
C PHE A 114 5.93 -11.45 -2.39
N HIS A 115 6.71 -10.55 -1.78
CA HIS A 115 6.72 -9.12 -2.11
C HIS A 115 6.90 -8.88 -3.61
N THR A 116 7.85 -9.54 -4.27
CA THR A 116 8.12 -9.36 -5.70
C THR A 116 6.89 -9.68 -6.57
N ASP A 117 6.18 -10.77 -6.29
CA ASP A 117 4.99 -11.15 -7.07
C ASP A 117 3.82 -10.20 -6.83
N ILE A 118 3.61 -9.80 -5.57
CA ILE A 118 2.61 -8.82 -5.19
C ILE A 118 2.91 -7.48 -5.87
N PHE A 119 4.16 -7.03 -5.80
CA PHE A 119 4.61 -5.75 -6.36
C PHE A 119 4.55 -5.72 -7.90
N ASN A 120 4.94 -6.81 -8.57
CA ASN A 120 4.80 -6.93 -10.02
C ASN A 120 3.33 -6.86 -10.47
N SER A 121 2.42 -7.40 -9.66
CA SER A 121 0.98 -7.25 -9.89
C SER A 121 0.54 -5.79 -9.76
N PHE A 122 1.01 -5.07 -8.73
CA PHE A 122 0.80 -3.63 -8.62
C PHE A 122 1.31 -2.85 -9.83
N ILE A 123 2.55 -3.12 -10.29
CA ILE A 123 3.12 -2.47 -11.49
C ILE A 123 2.17 -2.63 -12.68
N THR A 124 1.66 -3.84 -12.89
CA THR A 124 0.76 -4.14 -14.01
C THR A 124 -0.56 -3.37 -13.89
N LEU A 125 -1.19 -3.38 -12.72
CA LEU A 125 -2.46 -2.71 -12.49
C LEU A 125 -2.34 -1.17 -12.56
N VAL A 126 -1.24 -0.61 -12.03
CA VAL A 126 -0.93 0.82 -12.13
C VAL A 126 -0.66 1.24 -13.58
N LYS A 127 0.03 0.41 -14.37
CA LYS A 127 0.21 0.66 -15.82
C LYS A 127 -1.12 0.72 -16.57
N SER A 128 -2.11 -0.08 -16.15
CA SER A 128 -3.50 -0.03 -16.64
C SER A 128 -4.29 1.18 -16.14
N ARG A 129 -3.63 2.16 -15.51
CA ARG A 129 -4.22 3.40 -14.96
C ARG A 129 -5.30 3.18 -13.92
N MET A 130 -5.23 2.10 -13.15
CA MET A 130 -6.19 1.87 -12.06
C MET A 130 -5.99 2.88 -10.92
N THR A 131 -7.10 3.34 -10.35
CA THR A 131 -7.07 4.22 -9.17
C THR A 131 -6.79 3.42 -7.90
N LEU A 132 -6.41 4.08 -6.79
CA LEU A 132 -6.18 3.41 -5.51
C LEU A 132 -7.43 2.64 -5.04
N VAL A 133 -8.62 3.22 -5.23
CA VAL A 133 -9.90 2.56 -4.93
C VAL A 133 -10.09 1.32 -5.80
N SER A 134 -9.85 1.43 -7.11
CA SER A 134 -9.94 0.28 -8.01
C SER A 134 -8.91 -0.80 -7.68
N LEU A 135 -7.68 -0.43 -7.32
CA LEU A 135 -6.66 -1.36 -6.87
C LEU A 135 -7.12 -2.12 -5.62
N ARG A 136 -7.73 -1.46 -4.64
CA ARG A 136 -8.25 -2.15 -3.45
C ARG A 136 -9.21 -3.29 -3.80
N ASN A 137 -9.98 -3.14 -4.87
CA ASN A 137 -10.90 -4.18 -5.36
C ASN A 137 -10.20 -5.32 -6.13
N GLN A 138 -8.92 -5.20 -6.47
CA GLN A 138 -8.13 -6.21 -7.20
C GLN A 138 -7.41 -7.20 -6.27
N TRP A 139 -7.59 -7.12 -4.95
CA TRP A 139 -6.88 -7.98 -4.00
C TRP A 139 -7.00 -9.47 -4.36
N GLN A 140 -8.18 -9.92 -4.81
CA GLN A 140 -8.41 -11.31 -5.17
C GLN A 140 -7.62 -11.70 -6.42
N THR A 141 -7.62 -10.87 -7.46
CA THR A 141 -6.84 -11.08 -8.68
C THR A 141 -5.35 -11.22 -8.36
N VAL A 142 -4.83 -10.34 -7.49
CA VAL A 142 -3.42 -10.38 -7.08
C VAL A 142 -3.12 -11.63 -6.26
N LEU A 143 -3.96 -11.96 -5.28
CA LEU A 143 -3.80 -13.16 -4.46
C LEU A 143 -3.77 -14.43 -5.31
N MET A 144 -4.71 -14.56 -6.27
CA MET A 144 -4.74 -15.69 -7.20
C MET A 144 -3.50 -15.74 -8.08
N SER A 145 -2.99 -14.58 -8.53
CA SER A 145 -1.76 -14.52 -9.32
C SER A 145 -0.53 -14.98 -8.52
N VAL A 146 -0.45 -14.63 -7.23
CA VAL A 146 0.61 -15.12 -6.34
C VAL A 146 0.46 -16.62 -6.13
N ALA A 147 -0.75 -17.10 -5.79
CA ALA A 147 -1.03 -18.51 -5.55
C ALA A 147 -0.80 -19.41 -6.78
N ALA A 148 -0.95 -18.88 -7.99
CA ALA A 148 -0.65 -19.62 -9.21
C ALA A 148 0.85 -19.84 -9.44
N LYS A 149 1.70 -18.97 -8.87
CA LYS A 149 3.16 -19.05 -8.99
C LYS A 149 3.82 -19.69 -7.78
N GLN A 150 3.21 -19.52 -6.62
CA GLN A 150 3.72 -19.90 -5.32
C GLN A 150 2.79 -20.95 -4.72
N ASN A 151 3.33 -22.07 -4.24
CA ASN A 151 2.54 -23.04 -3.51
C ASN A 151 2.25 -22.50 -2.09
N LEU A 152 1.21 -21.68 -1.96
CA LEU A 152 0.86 -21.03 -0.71
C LEU A 152 0.23 -22.02 0.26
N SER A 153 0.70 -22.03 1.51
CA SER A 153 -0.04 -22.64 2.61
C SER A 153 -1.19 -21.73 3.05
N ASP A 154 -2.14 -22.28 3.78
CA ASP A 154 -3.42 -21.64 4.08
C ASP A 154 -3.25 -20.26 4.73
N TYR A 155 -2.36 -20.17 5.72
CA TYR A 155 -2.13 -18.90 6.44
C TYR A 155 -1.44 -17.86 5.54
N GLN A 156 -0.68 -18.31 4.53
CA GLN A 156 0.00 -17.44 3.58
C GLN A 156 -0.97 -16.72 2.66
N TYR A 157 -2.19 -17.23 2.43
CA TYR A 157 -3.22 -16.48 1.71
C TYR A 157 -3.61 -15.21 2.48
N PHE A 158 -3.76 -15.32 3.81
CA PHE A 158 -4.13 -14.20 4.66
C PHE A 158 -3.00 -13.18 4.80
N THR A 159 -1.77 -13.62 5.02
CA THR A 159 -0.62 -12.71 5.11
C THR A 159 -0.32 -12.05 3.76
N THR A 160 -0.52 -12.75 2.63
CA THR A 160 -0.44 -12.16 1.28
C THR A 160 -1.50 -11.08 1.08
N PHE A 161 -2.76 -11.36 1.45
CA PHE A 161 -3.83 -10.36 1.43
C PHE A 161 -3.48 -9.15 2.32
N CYS A 162 -3.00 -9.38 3.54
CA CYS A 162 -2.67 -8.30 4.45
C CYS A 162 -1.46 -7.47 4.01
N TYR A 163 -0.45 -8.11 3.43
CA TYR A 163 0.69 -7.42 2.85
C TYR A 163 0.30 -6.59 1.62
N TYR A 164 -0.58 -7.09 0.76
CA TYR A 164 -1.17 -6.33 -0.36
C TYR A 164 -1.87 -5.06 0.13
N ASN A 165 -2.67 -5.19 1.19
CA ASN A 165 -3.39 -4.07 1.78
C ASN A 165 -2.47 -3.08 2.50
N LEU A 166 -1.42 -3.57 3.17
CA LEU A 166 -0.39 -2.72 3.77
C LEU A 166 0.24 -1.79 2.72
N ILE A 167 0.57 -2.30 1.53
CA ILE A 167 1.09 -1.48 0.43
C ILE A 167 0.08 -0.40 0.03
N LEU A 168 -1.20 -0.75 -0.13
CA LEU A 168 -2.25 0.21 -0.46
C LEU A 168 -2.43 1.29 0.61
N ASP A 169 -2.40 0.92 1.88
CA ASP A 169 -2.56 1.84 2.99
C ASP A 169 -1.36 2.80 3.09
N LEU A 170 -0.15 2.32 2.79
CA LEU A 170 1.03 3.15 2.67
C LEU A 170 0.93 4.16 1.52
N PHE A 171 0.29 3.80 0.40
CA PHE A 171 0.03 4.75 -0.69
C PHE A 171 -1.10 5.75 -0.40
N SER A 172 -2.07 5.37 0.44
CA SER A 172 -3.25 6.17 0.75
C SER A 172 -2.93 7.53 1.34
N GLY A 173 -2.02 7.58 2.33
CA GLY A 173 -1.63 8.81 3.01
C GLY A 173 -1.09 9.88 2.06
N PRO A 174 -0.04 9.60 1.27
CA PRO A 174 0.48 10.55 0.29
C PRO A 174 -0.55 10.99 -0.75
N ILE A 175 -1.38 10.07 -1.23
CA ILE A 175 -2.43 10.37 -2.21
C ILE A 175 -3.45 11.36 -1.63
N ILE A 176 -4.04 11.06 -0.47
CA ILE A 176 -5.06 11.90 0.17
C ILE A 176 -4.50 13.30 0.45
N ASN A 177 -3.27 13.40 0.94
CA ASN A 177 -2.64 14.69 1.21
C ASN A 177 -2.38 15.49 -0.07
N ALA A 178 -2.02 14.82 -1.17
CA ALA A 178 -1.84 15.47 -2.47
C ALA A 178 -3.16 15.97 -3.06
N GLU A 179 -4.23 15.19 -2.96
CA GLU A 179 -5.58 15.60 -3.37
C GLU A 179 -6.06 16.80 -2.55
N THR A 180 -5.89 16.73 -1.22
CA THR A 180 -6.24 17.82 -0.31
C THR A 180 -5.41 19.09 -0.61
N LEU A 181 -4.12 18.93 -0.90
CA LEU A 181 -3.26 20.03 -1.30
C LEU A 181 -3.70 20.65 -2.64
N TYR A 182 -4.12 19.83 -3.61
CA TYR A 182 -4.67 20.30 -4.88
C TYR A 182 -5.87 21.22 -4.65
N ASP A 183 -6.82 20.80 -3.82
CA ASP A 183 -8.01 21.59 -3.53
C ASP A 183 -7.68 22.92 -2.85
N TYR A 184 -6.81 22.94 -1.83
CA TYR A 184 -6.43 24.20 -1.19
C TYR A 184 -5.66 25.15 -2.11
N VAL A 185 -4.79 24.63 -3.00
CA VAL A 185 -4.07 25.48 -3.98
C VAL A 185 -5.02 26.02 -5.06
N LYS A 186 -6.02 25.23 -5.47
CA LYS A 186 -7.09 25.67 -6.37
C LYS A 186 -7.94 26.78 -5.71
N ASP A 187 -8.30 26.61 -4.45
CA ASP A 187 -9.11 27.57 -3.70
C ASP A 187 -8.32 28.85 -3.40
N LEU A 188 -7.01 28.74 -3.15
CA LEU A 188 -6.08 29.87 -3.10
C LEU A 188 -6.11 30.71 -4.38
N ARG A 189 -6.00 30.05 -5.54
CA ARG A 189 -6.05 30.73 -6.85
C ARG A 189 -7.39 31.44 -7.03
N THR A 190 -8.49 30.79 -6.64
CA THR A 190 -9.84 31.36 -6.72
C THR A 190 -10.00 32.58 -5.80
N ALA A 191 -9.53 32.49 -4.56
CA ALA A 191 -9.57 33.59 -3.59
C ALA A 191 -8.77 34.81 -4.09
N ARG A 192 -7.57 34.59 -4.66
CA ARG A 192 -6.77 35.67 -5.28
C ARG A 192 -7.51 36.37 -6.40
N ASN A 193 -8.11 35.59 -7.31
CA ASN A 193 -8.84 36.14 -8.46
C ASN A 193 -10.07 36.96 -8.03
N ARG A 194 -10.67 36.64 -6.88
CA ARG A 194 -11.82 37.37 -6.32
C ARG A 194 -11.42 38.52 -5.39
N GLY A 195 -10.14 38.65 -5.03
CA GLY A 195 -9.68 39.61 -4.02
C GLY A 195 -10.16 39.30 -2.60
N ASP A 196 -10.54 38.05 -2.31
CA ASP A 196 -11.02 37.63 -0.99
C ASP A 196 -9.85 37.38 -0.04
N LYS A 197 -9.53 38.38 0.79
CA LYS A 197 -8.39 38.33 1.72
C LYS A 197 -8.58 37.29 2.83
N SER A 198 -9.80 37.12 3.34
CA SER A 198 -10.07 36.17 4.42
C SER A 198 -9.92 34.73 3.93
N ALA A 199 -10.46 34.41 2.76
CA ALA A 199 -10.29 33.10 2.16
C ALA A 199 -8.82 32.84 1.76
N LEU A 200 -8.09 33.88 1.34
CA LEU A 200 -6.68 33.76 0.99
C LEU A 200 -5.82 33.30 2.18
N GLU A 201 -5.93 33.98 3.32
CA GLU A 201 -5.14 33.64 4.52
C GLU A 201 -5.46 32.23 5.04
N GLY A 202 -6.75 31.88 5.10
CA GLY A 202 -7.21 30.55 5.51
C GLY A 202 -6.66 29.45 4.61
N ASN A 203 -6.82 29.59 3.30
CA ASN A 203 -6.35 28.60 2.34
C ASN A 203 -4.81 28.53 2.29
N GLN A 204 -4.07 29.61 2.60
CA GLN A 204 -2.60 29.58 2.65
C GLN A 204 -2.14 28.70 3.81
N LYS A 205 -2.75 28.86 4.99
CA LYS A 205 -2.46 28.04 6.17
C LYS A 205 -2.76 26.56 5.89
N HIS A 206 -3.93 26.27 5.32
CA HIS A 206 -4.33 24.90 5.02
C HIS A 206 -3.47 24.24 3.94
N ALA A 207 -3.09 24.97 2.87
CA ALA A 207 -2.18 24.45 1.87
C ALA A 207 -0.81 24.10 2.46
N ARG A 208 -0.25 24.92 3.36
CA ARG A 208 1.01 24.60 4.06
C ARG A 208 0.87 23.37 4.96
N GLN A 209 -0.25 23.25 5.68
CA GLN A 209 -0.54 22.08 6.51
C GLN A 209 -0.61 20.80 5.66
N SER A 210 -1.35 20.81 4.55
CA SER A 210 -1.46 19.65 3.65
C SER A 210 -0.14 19.30 2.98
N ARG A 211 0.68 20.30 2.64
CA ARG A 211 2.06 20.11 2.17
C ARG A 211 2.92 19.40 3.21
N SER A 212 2.87 19.82 4.48
CA SER A 212 3.57 19.15 5.59
C SER A 212 3.02 17.74 5.85
N GLY A 213 1.70 17.53 5.74
CA GLY A 213 1.07 16.21 5.79
C GLY A 213 1.53 15.28 4.68
N LEU A 214 1.64 15.78 3.44
CA LEU A 214 2.18 15.05 2.30
C LEU A 214 3.62 14.60 2.58
N VAL A 215 4.51 15.51 2.96
CA VAL A 215 5.91 15.17 3.29
C VAL A 215 5.98 14.17 4.44
N SER A 216 5.18 14.36 5.50
CA SER A 216 5.10 13.44 6.64
C SER A 216 4.70 12.03 6.21
N SER A 217 3.71 11.92 5.32
CA SER A 217 3.25 10.62 4.81
C SER A 217 4.30 9.94 3.93
N LEU A 218 5.07 10.69 3.12
CA LEU A 218 6.20 10.15 2.35
C LEU A 218 7.31 9.63 3.27
N ILE A 219 7.62 10.36 4.35
CA ILE A 219 8.56 9.90 5.39
C ILE A 219 8.07 8.60 6.02
N PHE A 220 6.77 8.51 6.33
CA PHE A 220 6.17 7.30 6.90
C PHE A 220 6.35 6.08 5.98
N VAL A 221 6.11 6.24 4.68
CA VAL A 221 6.36 5.17 3.69
C VAL A 221 7.84 4.77 3.67
N ASN A 222 8.75 5.74 3.61
CA ASN A 222 10.19 5.47 3.65
C ASN A 222 10.61 4.72 4.93
N ASN A 223 10.07 5.12 6.08
CA ASN A 223 10.34 4.45 7.35
C ASN A 223 9.84 3.00 7.36
N ALA A 224 8.69 2.71 6.76
CA ALA A 224 8.20 1.34 6.63
C ALA A 224 9.15 0.46 5.81
N MET A 225 9.70 0.99 4.72
CA MET A 225 10.69 0.28 3.90
C MET A 225 12.00 0.06 4.67
N ARG A 226 12.52 1.11 5.32
CA ARG A 226 13.78 1.05 6.06
C ARG A 226 13.73 0.11 7.27
N ARG A 227 12.56 -0.02 7.90
CA ARG A 227 12.32 -0.97 9.00
C ARG A 227 11.97 -2.38 8.51
N ASN A 228 12.16 -2.66 7.23
CA ASN A 228 11.89 -3.97 6.62
C ASN A 228 10.45 -4.46 6.86
N LYS A 229 9.47 -3.53 6.95
CA LYS A 229 8.05 -3.87 7.06
C LYS A 229 7.39 -4.07 5.70
N VAL A 230 7.94 -3.43 4.68
CA VAL A 230 7.53 -3.52 3.28
C VAL A 230 8.77 -3.41 2.40
N GLY A 231 8.76 -4.07 1.25
CA GLY A 231 9.84 -3.94 0.27
C GLY A 231 9.81 -2.58 -0.43
N ASP A 232 10.66 -2.38 -1.43
CA ASP A 232 10.72 -1.11 -2.16
C ASP A 232 9.45 -0.90 -2.99
N ILE A 233 8.59 0.01 -2.51
CA ILE A 233 7.36 0.41 -3.18
C ILE A 233 7.36 1.86 -3.66
N ILE A 234 8.41 2.62 -3.33
CA ILE A 234 8.42 4.08 -3.52
C ILE A 234 8.44 4.47 -4.99
N THR A 235 8.99 3.60 -5.83
CA THR A 235 9.09 3.78 -7.28
C THR A 235 7.73 3.83 -7.97
N LEU A 236 6.70 3.20 -7.40
CA LEU A 236 5.33 3.23 -7.95
C LEU A 236 4.54 4.46 -7.53
N LEU A 237 4.88 5.07 -6.39
CA LEU A 237 4.06 6.11 -5.79
C LEU A 237 3.87 7.32 -6.71
N PRO A 238 4.89 7.89 -7.38
CA PRO A 238 4.69 9.00 -8.30
C PRO A 238 3.72 8.66 -9.44
N LYS A 239 3.79 7.44 -9.98
CA LYS A 239 2.90 7.04 -11.08
C LYS A 239 1.45 6.92 -10.62
N LEU A 240 1.24 6.35 -9.43
CA LEU A 240 -0.10 6.24 -8.86
C LEU A 240 -0.69 7.61 -8.51
N MET A 241 0.12 8.54 -7.99
CA MET A 241 -0.30 9.92 -7.73
C MET A 241 -0.68 10.66 -9.02
N GLU A 242 0.08 10.48 -10.11
CA GLU A 242 -0.27 11.03 -11.43
C GLU A 242 -1.65 10.57 -11.88
N ILE A 243 -1.98 9.29 -11.70
CA ILE A 243 -3.30 8.72 -12.03
C ILE A 243 -4.39 9.36 -11.17
N GLN A 244 -4.20 9.46 -9.84
CA GLN A 244 -5.19 10.08 -8.94
C GLN A 244 -5.43 11.54 -9.26
N LEU A 245 -4.36 12.33 -9.33
CA LEU A 245 -4.44 13.75 -9.68
C LEU A 245 -5.02 13.94 -11.10
N GLY A 246 -4.82 12.97 -11.98
CA GLY A 246 -5.43 12.91 -13.32
C GLY A 246 -6.96 13.00 -13.29
N MET A 247 -7.61 12.53 -12.24
CA MET A 247 -9.08 12.55 -12.09
C MET A 247 -9.65 13.95 -11.86
N PHE A 248 -8.84 14.89 -11.33
CA PHE A 248 -9.30 16.24 -11.06
C PHE A 248 -9.34 17.06 -12.36
N PRO A 249 -10.45 17.69 -12.73
CA PRO A 249 -10.43 18.60 -13.86
C PRO A 249 -9.63 19.87 -13.50
N THR A 250 -9.25 20.62 -14.52
CA THR A 250 -9.12 22.09 -14.52
C THR A 250 -7.79 22.80 -14.25
N ILE A 251 -6.75 22.26 -13.58
CA ILE A 251 -5.50 23.04 -13.43
C ILE A 251 -4.23 22.16 -13.52
N GLN A 252 -3.69 22.03 -14.73
CA GLN A 252 -2.48 21.22 -14.98
C GLN A 252 -1.25 21.75 -14.25
N GLU A 253 -1.14 23.07 -14.07
CA GLU A 253 0.00 23.67 -13.37
C GLU A 253 0.08 23.22 -11.91
N ILE A 254 -1.06 23.13 -11.21
CA ILE A 254 -1.11 22.68 -9.80
C ILE A 254 -0.70 21.21 -9.73
N LYS A 255 -1.22 20.35 -10.62
CA LYS A 255 -0.85 18.93 -10.65
C LYS A 255 0.65 18.76 -10.85
N LYS A 256 1.23 19.48 -11.81
CA LYS A 256 2.67 19.47 -12.08
C LYS A 256 3.47 19.93 -10.86
N ALA A 257 3.05 21.01 -10.20
CA ALA A 257 3.70 21.49 -8.99
C ALA A 257 3.65 20.47 -7.84
N ILE A 258 2.51 19.79 -7.64
CA ILE A 258 2.39 18.74 -6.62
C ILE A 258 3.34 17.58 -6.94
N MET A 259 3.37 17.13 -8.20
CA MET A 259 4.26 16.05 -8.62
C MET A 259 5.74 16.42 -8.45
N GLU A 260 6.14 17.63 -8.83
CA GLU A 260 7.50 18.14 -8.61
C GLU A 260 7.85 18.22 -7.12
N CYS A 261 6.91 18.72 -6.28
CA CYS A 261 7.06 18.74 -4.83
C CYS A 261 7.28 17.33 -4.25
N VAL A 262 6.54 16.32 -4.72
CA VAL A 262 6.71 14.92 -4.31
C VAL A 262 8.10 14.41 -4.66
N LEU A 263 8.57 14.65 -5.89
CA LEU A 263 9.89 14.19 -6.33
C LEU A 263 11.02 14.82 -5.51
N ILE A 264 10.94 16.14 -5.27
CA ILE A 264 11.91 16.85 -4.43
C ILE A 264 11.87 16.30 -3.00
N ALA A 265 10.67 16.11 -2.42
CA ALA A 265 10.53 15.58 -1.07
C ALA A 265 11.13 14.17 -0.94
N LEU A 266 10.86 13.27 -1.90
CA LEU A 266 11.42 11.92 -1.92
C LEU A 266 12.96 11.93 -1.99
N GLU A 267 13.53 12.81 -2.81
CA GLU A 267 14.98 13.00 -2.89
C GLU A 267 15.56 13.48 -1.55
N GLN A 268 14.95 14.52 -0.95
CA GLN A 268 15.41 15.06 0.33
C GLN A 268 15.26 14.05 1.47
N ILE A 269 14.17 13.27 1.51
CA ILE A 269 13.98 12.19 2.48
C ILE A 269 15.12 11.19 2.37
N LYS A 270 15.48 10.78 1.15
CA LYS A 270 16.59 9.83 0.92
C LYS A 270 17.93 10.38 1.40
N LEU A 271 18.19 11.68 1.20
CA LEU A 271 19.45 12.33 1.57
C LEU A 271 19.58 12.60 3.08
N LEU A 272 18.47 13.00 3.72
CA LEU A 272 18.47 13.41 5.13
C LEU A 272 18.28 12.23 6.08
N TYR A 273 17.79 11.09 5.59
CA TYR A 273 17.55 9.92 6.43
C TYR A 273 18.85 9.45 7.12
N ARG A 274 18.74 9.19 8.42
CA ARG A 274 19.82 8.63 9.25
C ARG A 274 19.26 7.54 10.13
N ASP A 275 20.00 6.45 10.27
CA ASP A 275 19.59 5.34 11.13
C ASP A 275 19.37 5.83 12.56
N SER A 276 18.29 5.38 13.19
CA SER A 276 17.90 5.72 14.56
C SER A 276 17.51 7.17 14.84
N GLN A 277 17.43 8.05 13.83
CA GLN A 277 16.92 9.41 13.98
C GLN A 277 15.54 9.57 13.37
N PHE A 278 14.64 10.25 14.08
CA PHE A 278 13.33 10.60 13.55
C PHE A 278 13.46 11.79 12.60
N LEU A 279 13.27 11.55 11.31
CA LEU A 279 13.21 12.60 10.30
C LEU A 279 11.85 13.29 10.35
N GLY A 280 11.83 14.59 10.66
CA GLY A 280 10.61 15.40 10.67
C GLY A 280 10.28 16.01 9.31
N ALA A 281 8.99 16.23 9.02
CA ALA A 281 8.58 16.89 7.77
C ALA A 281 9.13 18.31 7.64
N GLU A 282 9.19 19.06 8.75
CA GLU A 282 9.77 20.41 8.76
C GLU A 282 11.27 20.41 8.42
N GLU A 283 12.00 19.37 8.80
CA GLU A 283 13.41 19.22 8.42
C GLU A 283 13.52 19.03 6.91
N VAL A 284 12.77 18.08 6.34
CA VAL A 284 12.74 17.86 4.88
C VAL A 284 12.35 19.13 4.13
N ILE A 285 11.28 19.79 4.56
CA ILE A 285 10.75 21.02 3.95
C ILE A 285 11.80 22.13 3.86
N ARG A 286 12.62 22.32 4.91
CA ARG A 286 13.71 23.32 4.90
C ARG A 286 14.75 23.06 3.81
N HIS A 287 14.92 21.81 3.41
CA HIS A 287 15.87 21.38 2.38
C HIS A 287 15.26 21.29 0.97
N MET A 288 13.93 21.45 0.82
CA MET A 288 13.24 21.48 -0.48
C MET A 288 13.44 22.83 -1.19
N LYS A 289 14.68 23.11 -1.62
CA LYS A 289 14.99 24.30 -2.41
C LYS A 289 14.15 24.27 -3.70
N PHE A 290 13.49 25.39 -4.01
CA PHE A 290 12.63 25.57 -5.21
C PHE A 290 11.27 24.86 -5.19
N ASP A 291 10.73 24.56 -4.00
CA ASP A 291 9.38 24.01 -3.85
C ASP A 291 8.34 24.81 -4.66
N PRO A 292 7.76 24.22 -5.74
CA PRO A 292 6.80 24.92 -6.58
C PRO A 292 5.46 25.15 -5.86
N ILE A 293 5.12 24.34 -4.85
CA ILE A 293 3.91 24.52 -4.06
C ILE A 293 4.03 25.74 -3.16
N GLU A 294 5.18 25.93 -2.48
CA GLU A 294 5.35 27.14 -1.65
C GLU A 294 5.27 28.41 -2.51
N ARG A 295 5.86 28.42 -3.71
CA ARG A 295 5.70 29.54 -4.66
C ARG A 295 4.25 29.80 -5.05
N MET A 296 3.46 28.74 -5.23
CA MET A 296 2.02 28.87 -5.48
C MET A 296 1.25 29.37 -4.26
N ILE A 297 1.67 29.05 -3.03
CA ILE A 297 1.08 29.52 -1.77
C ILE A 297 1.39 30.99 -1.53
N GLU A 298 2.63 31.42 -1.78
CA GLU A 298 3.07 32.81 -1.68
C GLU A 298 2.46 33.70 -2.78
N GLY A 299 2.06 33.10 -3.91
CA GLY A 299 1.56 33.84 -5.08
C GLY A 299 2.68 34.42 -5.94
N THR A 300 3.92 33.95 -5.76
CA THR A 300 5.10 34.32 -6.56
C THR A 300 5.21 33.48 -7.84
N ALA A 301 4.42 32.41 -7.96
CA ALA A 301 4.26 31.68 -9.21
C ALA A 301 3.63 32.59 -10.28
N SER A 302 4.36 32.87 -11.36
CA SER A 302 3.93 33.73 -12.48
C SER A 302 2.68 33.15 -13.14
N THR A 303 1.51 33.57 -12.69
CA THR A 303 0.28 33.42 -13.47
C THR A 303 0.26 34.58 -14.45
N ARG A 304 0.47 34.31 -15.74
CA ARG A 304 -0.03 35.21 -16.79
C ARG A 304 -1.54 35.29 -16.58
N VAL A 305 -1.97 36.36 -15.94
CA VAL A 305 -3.38 36.73 -15.88
C VAL A 305 -3.70 37.23 -17.28
N ASP A 306 -4.35 36.41 -18.09
CA ASP A 306 -5.01 36.91 -19.28
C ASP A 306 -6.04 37.93 -18.81
N LYS A 307 -5.72 39.22 -18.98
CA LYS A 307 -6.64 40.30 -18.69
C LYS A 307 -7.92 40.04 -19.48
N PRO A 308 -9.11 40.05 -18.85
CA PRO A 308 -10.34 40.01 -19.61
C PRO A 308 -10.33 41.17 -20.60
N LYS A 309 -10.44 40.85 -21.91
CA LYS A 309 -10.63 41.86 -22.95
C LYS A 309 -11.87 42.66 -22.57
N ALA A 310 -11.66 43.92 -22.19
CA ALA A 310 -12.74 44.88 -22.06
C ALA A 310 -13.47 44.93 -23.41
N VAL A 311 -14.73 44.49 -23.41
CA VAL A 311 -15.61 44.64 -24.56
C VAL A 311 -15.80 46.14 -24.73
N SER A 312 -15.15 46.68 -25.77
CA SER A 312 -15.33 48.06 -26.21
C SER A 312 -16.80 48.27 -26.55
N SER A 313 -17.52 48.97 -25.66
CA SER A 313 -18.85 49.49 -25.92
C SER A 313 -18.79 50.45 -27.11
N ILE A 314 -19.37 50.03 -28.23
CA ILE A 314 -19.57 50.86 -29.42
C ILE A 314 -20.56 51.98 -29.04
N PRO A 315 -20.26 53.27 -29.27
CA PRO A 315 -21.21 54.33 -29.02
C PRO A 315 -22.30 54.32 -30.11
N ALA A 316 -23.55 54.38 -29.66
CA ALA A 316 -24.72 54.52 -30.52
C ALA A 316 -24.63 55.80 -31.37
N LYS A 317 -24.60 55.65 -32.69
CA LYS A 317 -24.87 56.75 -33.63
C LYS A 317 -26.38 57.00 -33.68
N ARG A 318 -26.80 58.18 -33.26
CA ARG A 318 -28.08 58.79 -33.66
C ARG A 318 -27.97 59.26 -35.11
N GLN A 319 -28.88 58.83 -35.96
CA GLN A 319 -29.45 59.59 -37.08
C GLN A 319 -30.87 59.07 -37.31
#